data_AF-A0A554JCL5-F1
#
_entry.id   AF-A0A554JCL5-F1
#
_cell.length_a   1.000
_cell.length_b   1.000
_cell.length_c   1.000
_cell.angle_alpha   90.00
_cell.angle_beta   90.00
_cell.angle_gamma   90.00
#
_symmetry.space_group_name_H-M   'P 1'
#
loop_
_entity.id
_entity.type
_entity.pdbx_description
1 polymer ?
#
loop_
_entity_poly.entity_id
_entity_poly.type
_entity_poly.pdbx_seq_one_letter_code
_entity_poly.pdbx_strand_id
1 'polypeptide(L)'
;MPKPRLHREAFDAYFSRLPSEIEVDWFRDGQFIIGEVEAGELKFRTQGKNVDDFIEMVNDAIIRLNNIPEEYINTVRSFQAYTPSVEERAKLADAAVESAKIFAKKDKRALQLA
;
A
#
# COMPACT_ATOMS: atom_id res chain seq x y z
N MET A 1 3.18 15.54 -26.12
CA MET A 1 1.82 15.41 -25.57
C MET A 1 1.73 16.30 -24.34
N PRO A 2 0.71 17.17 -24.20
CA PRO A 2 0.56 17.97 -22.99
C PRO A 2 0.27 17.04 -21.80
N LYS A 3 1.03 17.19 -20.71
CA LYS A 3 0.74 16.50 -19.44
C LYS A 3 -0.67 16.91 -18.99
N PRO A 4 -1.60 15.97 -18.70
CA PRO A 4 -2.92 16.33 -18.25
C PRO A 4 -2.82 17.19 -16.99
N ARG A 5 -3.58 18.29 -16.94
CA ARG A 5 -3.72 19.09 -15.72
C ARG A 5 -4.38 18.19 -14.68
N LEU A 6 -3.69 17.98 -13.56
CA LEU A 6 -4.19 17.26 -12.39
C LEU A 6 -5.46 17.96 -11.91
N HIS A 7 -6.63 17.47 -12.32
CA HIS A 7 -7.88 17.86 -11.70
C HIS A 7 -7.97 17.12 -10.37
N ARG A 8 -7.97 17.87 -9.27
CA ARG A 8 -8.16 17.38 -7.90
C ARG A 8 -9.28 16.34 -7.79
N GLU A 9 -10.37 16.57 -8.51
CA GLU A 9 -11.51 15.67 -8.61
C GLU A 9 -11.14 14.26 -9.13
N ALA A 10 -10.20 14.16 -10.07
CA ALA A 10 -9.72 12.88 -10.59
C ALA A 10 -8.88 12.15 -9.53
N PHE A 11 -7.99 12.87 -8.82
CA PHE A 11 -7.23 12.30 -7.70
C PHE A 11 -8.16 11.79 -6.60
N ASP A 12 -9.11 12.62 -6.16
CA ASP A 12 -10.07 12.27 -5.13
C ASP A 12 -10.90 11.05 -5.53
N ALA A 13 -11.33 10.98 -6.81
CA ALA A 13 -12.05 9.84 -7.34
C ALA A 13 -11.21 8.55 -7.32
N TYR A 14 -9.94 8.59 -7.75
CA TYR A 14 -9.07 7.41 -7.77
C TYR A 14 -8.63 6.98 -6.37
N PHE A 15 -8.26 7.93 -5.51
CA PHE A 15 -7.90 7.65 -4.12
C PHE A 15 -9.10 7.10 -3.33
N SER A 16 -10.31 7.53 -3.66
CA SER A 16 -11.54 7.01 -3.06
C SER A 16 -11.82 5.56 -3.45
N ARG A 17 -11.37 5.09 -4.64
CA ARG A 17 -11.51 3.68 -5.07
C ARG A 17 -10.64 2.72 -4.27
N LEU A 18 -9.54 3.20 -3.69
CA LEU A 18 -8.70 2.37 -2.83
C LEU A 18 -9.52 1.84 -1.63
N PRO A 19 -9.32 0.59 -1.20
CA PRO A 19 -10.00 0.02 -0.04
C PRO A 19 -9.89 0.88 1.22
N SER A 20 -10.90 0.88 2.10
CA SER A 20 -10.85 1.66 3.34
C SER A 20 -9.82 1.15 4.33
N GLU A 21 -9.53 -0.14 4.27
CA GLU A 21 -8.57 -0.85 5.10
C GLU A 21 -8.02 -2.05 4.34
N ILE A 22 -6.88 -2.53 4.81
CA ILE A 22 -6.25 -3.76 4.36
C ILE A 22 -5.80 -4.58 5.55
N GLU A 23 -5.72 -5.88 5.31
CA GLU A 23 -5.12 -6.86 6.19
C GLU A 23 -3.95 -7.52 5.47
N VAL A 24 -2.82 -7.65 6.14
CA VAL A 24 -1.62 -8.29 5.59
C VAL A 24 -1.13 -9.35 6.56
N ASP A 25 -1.30 -10.61 6.18
CA ASP A 25 -0.65 -11.76 6.79
C ASP A 25 0.75 -11.88 6.17
N TRP A 26 1.81 -11.69 6.96
CA TRP A 26 3.17 -11.77 6.43
C TRP A 26 4.02 -12.78 7.17
N PHE A 27 5.00 -13.33 6.46
CA PHE A 27 6.01 -14.22 6.99
C PHE A 27 7.35 -14.03 6.28
N ARG A 28 8.43 -14.52 6.89
CA ARG A 28 9.77 -14.50 6.29
C ARG A 28 10.04 -15.77 5.48
N ASP A 29 10.64 -15.60 4.32
CA ASP A 29 11.18 -16.69 3.51
C ASP A 29 12.60 -16.33 3.08
N GLY A 30 13.58 -16.83 3.85
CA GLY A 30 14.98 -16.47 3.71
C GLY A 30 15.21 -14.97 3.94
N GLN A 31 15.61 -14.26 2.88
CA GLN A 31 15.85 -12.80 2.92
C GLN A 31 14.60 -11.97 2.58
N PHE A 32 13.48 -12.61 2.22
CA PHE A 32 12.28 -11.92 1.77
C PHE A 32 11.21 -11.87 2.86
N ILE A 33 10.41 -10.83 2.83
CA ILE A 33 9.15 -10.70 3.56
C ILE A 33 8.04 -10.98 2.55
N ILE A 34 7.29 -12.04 2.75
CA ILE A 34 6.15 -12.43 1.90
C ILE A 34 4.87 -12.01 2.59
N GLY A 35 3.96 -11.36 1.86
CA GLY A 35 2.69 -10.88 2.38
C GLY A 35 1.52 -11.41 1.57
N GLU A 36 0.55 -12.01 2.24
CA GLU A 36 -0.81 -12.25 1.75
C GLU A 36 -1.66 -11.05 2.13
N VAL A 37 -2.12 -10.30 1.12
CA VAL A 37 -2.86 -9.05 1.30
C VAL A 37 -4.32 -9.28 0.96
N GLU A 38 -5.19 -8.91 1.89
CA GLU A 38 -6.64 -8.81 1.72
C GLU A 38 -7.07 -7.34 1.77
N ALA A 39 -7.72 -6.87 0.71
CA ALA A 39 -8.03 -5.47 0.50
C ALA A 39 -9.43 -5.34 -0.15
N GLY A 40 -10.47 -5.52 0.67
CA GLY A 40 -11.85 -5.64 0.19
C GLY A 40 -12.04 -6.96 -0.56
N GLU A 41 -12.45 -6.92 -1.83
CA GLU A 41 -12.61 -8.12 -2.67
C GLU A 41 -11.28 -8.62 -3.26
N LEU A 42 -10.21 -7.85 -3.12
CA LEU A 42 -8.89 -8.21 -3.65
C LEU A 42 -8.12 -9.08 -2.66
N LYS A 43 -7.61 -10.21 -3.15
CA LYS A 43 -6.65 -11.06 -2.44
C LYS A 43 -5.46 -11.34 -3.34
N PHE A 44 -4.26 -11.04 -2.86
CA PHE A 44 -3.04 -11.23 -3.65
C PHE A 44 -1.83 -11.46 -2.75
N ARG A 45 -0.73 -11.91 -3.35
CA ARG A 45 0.56 -12.05 -2.68
C ARG A 45 1.54 -11.02 -3.20
N THR A 46 2.37 -10.51 -2.31
CA THR A 46 3.47 -9.61 -2.63
C THR A 46 4.70 -9.97 -1.81
N GLN A 47 5.84 -9.42 -2.17
CA GLN A 47 7.09 -9.65 -1.45
C GLN A 47 7.98 -8.41 -1.46
N GLY A 48 8.80 -8.27 -0.43
CA GLY A 48 9.84 -7.25 -0.35
C GLY A 48 11.14 -7.80 0.24
N LYS A 49 12.26 -7.19 -0.11
CA LYS A 49 13.60 -7.55 0.38
C LYS A 49 13.93 -6.94 1.74
N ASN A 50 13.17 -5.92 2.13
CA ASN A 50 13.27 -5.23 3.41
C ASN A 50 11.92 -4.59 3.74
N VAL A 51 11.83 -3.96 4.91
CA VAL A 51 10.59 -3.37 5.42
C VAL A 51 10.01 -2.30 4.49
N ASP A 52 10.82 -1.35 4.05
CA ASP A 52 10.34 -0.24 3.22
C ASP A 52 9.94 -0.72 1.82
N ASP A 53 10.74 -1.60 1.22
CA ASP A 53 10.43 -2.26 -0.07
C ASP A 53 9.13 -3.07 0.03
N PHE A 54 8.94 -3.82 1.11
CA PHE A 54 7.70 -4.59 1.33
C PHE A 54 6.47 -3.67 1.42
N ILE A 55 6.55 -2.58 2.18
CA ILE A 55 5.45 -1.61 2.30
C ILE A 55 5.17 -0.93 0.96
N GLU A 56 6.20 -0.58 0.19
CA GLU A 56 6.04 -0.03 -1.16
C GLU A 56 5.34 -1.03 -2.08
N MET A 57 5.77 -2.30 -2.08
CA MET A 57 5.19 -3.35 -2.91
C MET A 57 3.73 -3.66 -2.57
N VAL A 58 3.34 -3.57 -1.29
CA VAL A 58 1.92 -3.68 -0.88
C VAL A 58 1.12 -2.52 -1.47
N ASN A 59 1.55 -1.27 -1.27
CA ASN A 59 0.83 -0.09 -1.76
C ASN A 59 0.73 -0.09 -3.30
N ASP A 60 1.82 -0.42 -3.98
CA ASP A 60 1.88 -0.49 -5.44
C ASP A 60 0.94 -1.53 -6.02
N ALA A 61 0.88 -2.72 -5.42
CA ALA A 61 -0.03 -3.77 -5.85
C ALA A 61 -1.49 -3.33 -5.70
N ILE A 62 -1.85 -2.68 -4.59
CA ILE A 62 -3.21 -2.18 -4.37
C ILE A 62 -3.57 -1.13 -5.42
N ILE A 63 -2.68 -0.17 -5.68
CA ILE A 63 -2.91 0.88 -6.69
C ILE A 63 -3.14 0.27 -8.08
N ARG A 64 -2.30 -0.70 -8.48
CA ARG A 64 -2.39 -1.34 -9.79
C ARG A 64 -3.67 -2.19 -9.93
N LEU A 65 -4.02 -2.96 -8.91
CA LEU A 65 -5.21 -3.82 -8.93
C LEU A 65 -6.53 -3.04 -8.90
N ASN A 66 -6.50 -1.78 -8.46
CA ASN A 66 -7.66 -0.88 -8.49
C ASN A 66 -7.78 -0.05 -9.80
N ASN A 67 -7.05 -0.45 -10.85
CA ASN A 67 -7.13 0.16 -12.19
C ASN A 67 -6.92 1.69 -12.17
N ILE A 68 -5.98 2.16 -11.35
CA ILE A 68 -5.58 3.57 -11.34
C ILE A 68 -4.76 3.85 -12.61
N PRO A 69 -5.14 4.83 -13.44
CA PRO A 69 -4.42 5.10 -14.68
C PRO A 69 -2.96 5.49 -14.41
N GLU A 70 -2.07 5.10 -15.32
CA GLU A 70 -0.61 5.25 -15.16
C GLU A 70 -0.17 6.69 -14.87
N GLU A 71 -0.86 7.67 -15.46
CA GLU A 71 -0.61 9.09 -15.24
C GLU A 71 -0.88 9.55 -13.78
N TYR A 72 -1.66 8.79 -13.01
CA TYR A 72 -1.96 9.07 -11.59
C TYR A 72 -1.21 8.16 -10.62
N ILE A 73 -0.58 7.07 -11.09
CA ILE A 73 0.08 6.09 -10.21
C ILE A 73 1.12 6.78 -9.31
N ASN A 74 2.00 7.60 -9.88
CA ASN A 74 3.06 8.27 -9.12
C ASN A 74 2.49 9.22 -8.06
N THR A 75 1.44 9.97 -8.42
CA THR A 75 0.76 10.89 -7.50
C THR A 75 0.07 10.14 -6.37
N VAL A 76 -0.64 9.05 -6.66
CA VAL A 76 -1.31 8.26 -5.61
C VAL A 76 -0.28 7.52 -4.75
N ARG A 77 0.80 7.00 -5.35
CA ARG A 77 1.90 6.32 -4.66
C ARG A 77 2.58 7.21 -3.62
N SER A 78 2.79 8.49 -3.91
CA SER A 78 3.48 9.40 -2.97
C SER A 78 2.74 9.60 -1.65
N PHE A 79 1.45 9.26 -1.58
CA PHE A 79 0.68 9.36 -0.34
C PHE A 79 0.72 8.11 0.53
N GLN A 80 1.33 7.00 0.06
CA GLN A 80 1.43 5.73 0.80
C GLN A 80 0.18 5.43 1.64
N ALA A 81 -0.93 5.18 0.94
CA ALA A 81 -2.27 5.08 1.52
C ALA A 81 -2.35 4.15 2.73
N TYR A 82 -1.49 3.13 2.78
CA TYR A 82 -1.41 2.18 3.90
C TYR A 82 -0.01 2.18 4.48
N THR A 83 0.11 2.68 5.71
CA THR A 83 1.34 2.67 6.49
C THR A 83 1.10 1.86 7.76
N PRO A 84 1.89 0.81 8.05
CA PRO A 84 1.78 0.08 9.30
C PRO A 84 2.05 0.99 10.50
N SER A 85 1.46 0.68 11.65
CA SER A 85 1.78 1.34 12.91
C SER A 85 3.26 1.19 13.28
N VAL A 86 3.74 2.00 14.22
CA VAL A 86 5.13 1.93 14.72
C VAL A 86 5.44 0.54 15.26
N GLU A 87 4.51 -0.08 15.97
CA GLU A 87 4.66 -1.43 16.52
C GLU A 87 4.71 -2.50 15.44
N GLU A 88 3.87 -2.41 14.41
CA GLU A 88 3.89 -3.35 13.27
C GLU A 88 5.15 -3.18 12.42
N ARG A 89 5.60 -1.94 12.19
CA ARG A 89 6.89 -1.66 11.54
C ARG A 89 8.06 -2.24 12.35
N ALA A 90 8.02 -2.15 13.68
CA ALA A 90 9.04 -2.74 14.54
C ALA A 90 9.07 -4.27 14.39
N LYS A 91 7.90 -4.93 14.34
CA LYS A 91 7.82 -6.38 14.08
C LYS A 91 8.38 -6.76 12.71
N LEU A 92 8.07 -5.98 11.66
CA LEU A 92 8.63 -6.20 10.33
C LEU A 92 10.16 -6.00 10.29
N ALA A 93 10.70 -5.11 11.12
CA ALA A 93 12.14 -4.85 11.20
C ALA A 93 12.89 -5.89 12.05
N ASP A 94 12.19 -6.54 12.98
CA ASP A 94 12.77 -7.56 13.86
C ASP A 94 12.94 -8.89 13.11
N ALA A 95 14.18 -9.31 12.91
CA ALA A 95 14.52 -10.56 12.23
C ALA A 95 14.09 -11.81 13.02
N ALA A 96 13.87 -11.70 14.34
CA ALA A 96 13.38 -12.82 15.16
C ALA A 96 11.87 -13.06 15.01
N VAL A 97 11.13 -12.09 14.46
CA VAL A 97 9.71 -12.25 14.15
C VAL A 97 9.57 -12.88 12.78
N GLU A 98 9.18 -14.15 12.76
CA GLU A 98 9.04 -14.95 11.53
C GLU A 98 7.72 -14.69 10.80
N SER A 99 6.66 -14.30 11.52
CA SER A 99 5.37 -13.94 10.93
C SER A 99 4.54 -13.06 11.86
N ALA A 100 3.65 -12.26 11.28
CA ALA A 100 2.64 -11.51 12.01
C ALA A 100 1.52 -11.05 11.06
N LYS A 101 0.52 -10.37 11.63
CA LYS A 101 -0.57 -9.73 10.90
C LYS A 101 -0.49 -8.21 11.07
N ILE A 102 -0.80 -7.49 9.99
CA ILE A 102 -0.88 -6.03 9.95
C ILE A 102 -2.30 -5.63 9.56
N PHE A 103 -2.86 -4.66 10.28
CA PHE A 103 -4.14 -4.04 9.93
C PHE A 103 -3.93 -2.56 9.68
N ALA A 104 -4.03 -2.14 8.42
CA ALA A 104 -3.80 -0.75 8.04
C ALA A 104 -5.07 -0.10 7.50
N LYS A 105 -5.43 1.05 8.05
CA LYS A 105 -6.52 1.89 7.53
C LYS A 105 -5.95 2.86 6.50
N LYS A 106 -6.73 3.12 5.45
CA LYS A 106 -6.39 4.12 4.43
C LYS A 106 -6.21 5.50 5.08
N ASP A 107 -5.03 6.11 4.92
CA ASP A 107 -4.79 7.45 5.40
C ASP A 107 -5.54 8.48 4.54
N LYS A 108 -6.60 9.04 5.11
CA LYS A 108 -7.45 10.04 4.44
C LYS A 108 -6.84 11.45 4.47
N ARG A 109 -5.72 11.69 5.15
CA ARG A 109 -5.05 13.01 5.14
C ARG A 109 -4.62 13.41 3.73
N ALA A 110 -4.36 12.46 2.85
CA ALA A 110 -4.12 12.69 1.42
C ALA A 110 -5.26 13.47 0.73
N LEU A 111 -6.51 13.25 1.14
CA LEU A 111 -7.68 13.95 0.60
C LEU A 111 -7.82 15.41 1.12
N GLN A 112 -7.09 15.76 2.18
CA GLN A 112 -7.11 17.11 2.77
C GLN A 112 -5.97 17.99 2.23
N LEU A 113 -4.89 17.39 1.73
CA LEU A 113 -3.69 18.07 1.22
C LEU A 113 -3.73 18.30 -0.30
N ALA A 114 -4.64 17.65 -1.03
CA ALA A 114 -4.97 17.94 -2.43
C ALA A 114 -5.88 19.17 -2.56
#